data_AF-B8RIQ3-F1
#
_entry.id   AF-B8RIQ3-F1
#
_cell.length_a   1.000
_cell.length_b   1.000
_cell.length_c   1.000
_cell.angle_alpha   90.00
_cell.angle_beta   90.00
_cell.angle_gamma   90.00
#
_symmetry.space_group_name_H-M   'P 1'
#
loop_
_entity.id
_entity.type
_entity.pdbx_description
1 polymer ?
#
loop_
_entity_poly.entity_id
_entity_poly.type
_entity_poly.pdbx_seq_one_letter_code
_entity_poly.pdbx_strand_id
1 'polypeptide(L)' 'EGAENGLEFTIVRPFNWIGPRMDFIPGVDGPSEGVPRVLACFSNGLLRGEPLKLVDGGQSQRTFLYIKDAIEAVLLMI' A
#
# COMPACT_ATOMS: atom_id res chain seq x y z
N GLU A 1 1.56 15.72 -24.78
CA GLU A 1 1.82 14.66 -25.76
C GLU A 1 1.55 13.32 -25.08
N GLY A 2 0.66 12.48 -25.60
CA GLY A 2 0.21 11.27 -24.89
C GLY A 2 -1.05 10.63 -25.47
N ALA A 3 -1.82 11.40 -26.25
CA ALA A 3 -2.98 10.93 -26.99
C ALA A 3 -2.72 10.89 -28.51
N GLU A 4 -1.49 10.59 -28.94
CA GLU A 4 -1.10 10.67 -30.36
C GLU A 4 -1.82 9.66 -31.26
N ASN A 5 -2.44 8.62 -30.70
CA ASN A 5 -3.07 7.53 -31.45
C ASN A 5 -4.54 7.26 -31.07
N GLY A 6 -5.23 8.23 -30.43
CA GLY A 6 -6.64 8.08 -30.07
C GLY A 6 -6.94 6.97 -29.05
N LEU A 7 -5.95 6.57 -28.25
CA LEU A 7 -6.13 5.59 -27.19
C LEU A 7 -7.03 6.18 -26.08
N GLU A 8 -8.16 5.54 -25.82
CA GLU A 8 -8.98 5.81 -24.63
C GLU A 8 -8.33 5.13 -23.42
N PHE A 9 -7.89 5.91 -22.44
CA PHE A 9 -7.30 5.38 -21.21
C PHE A 9 -7.55 6.30 -20.01
N THR A 10 -7.52 5.72 -18.82
CA THR A 10 -7.55 6.42 -17.53
C THR A 10 -6.29 6.06 -16.74
N ILE A 11 -5.58 7.06 -16.22
CA ILE A 11 -4.43 6.85 -15.31
C ILE A 11 -4.90 7.00 -13.87
N VAL A 12 -4.64 6.00 -13.05
CA VAL A 12 -4.90 6.03 -11.60
C VAL A 12 -3.58 6.23 -10.85
N ARG A 13 -3.57 7.16 -9.89
CA ARG A 13 -2.44 7.39 -8.96
C ARG A 13 -2.89 7.09 -7.53
N PRO A 14 -2.67 5.87 -7.01
CA PRO A 14 -3.05 5.50 -5.65
C PRO A 14 -2.28 6.30 -4.59
N PHE A 15 -2.99 6.89 -3.64
CA PHE A 15 -2.39 7.50 -2.45
C PHE A 15 -2.52 6.54 -1.27
N ASN A 16 -1.47 5.73 -1.07
CA ASN A 16 -1.30 4.74 0.00
C ASN A 16 -2.61 4.01 0.37
N TRP A 17 -3.16 3.22 -0.55
CA TRP A 17 -4.32 2.37 -0.26
C TRP A 17 -3.96 1.31 0.76
N ILE A 18 -4.80 1.15 1.78
CA ILE A 18 -4.60 0.26 2.93
C ILE A 18 -5.78 -0.70 3.07
N GLY A 19 -5.51 -1.98 3.29
CA GLY A 19 -6.56 -2.96 3.54
C GLY A 19 -6.08 -4.40 3.73
N PRO A 20 -7.02 -5.34 3.91
CA PRO A 20 -6.70 -6.76 4.04
C PRO A 20 -5.91 -7.30 2.86
N ARG A 21 -4.99 -8.24 3.14
CA ARG A 21 -4.11 -8.88 2.14
C ARG A 21 -3.14 -7.92 1.45
N MET A 22 -2.83 -6.79 2.06
CA MET A 22 -1.77 -5.90 1.59
C MET A 22 -0.39 -6.50 1.91
N ASP A 23 0.40 -6.74 0.87
CA ASP A 23 1.72 -7.38 0.93
C ASP A 23 1.68 -8.75 1.65
N PHE A 24 2.52 -8.95 2.66
CA PHE A 24 2.72 -10.19 3.40
C PHE A 24 3.36 -9.93 4.77
N ILE A 25 3.23 -10.86 5.70
CA ILE A 25 3.93 -10.97 6.98
C ILE A 25 5.21 -11.82 6.78
N PRO A 26 6.42 -11.23 6.92
CA PRO A 26 7.67 -11.94 6.72
C PRO A 26 7.80 -13.18 7.60
N GLY A 27 8.08 -14.33 6.99
CA GLY A 27 8.22 -15.63 7.67
C GLY A 27 6.89 -16.33 8.01
N VAL A 28 5.75 -15.79 7.58
CA VAL A 28 4.43 -16.42 7.74
C VAL A 28 3.82 -16.74 6.38
N ASP A 29 3.52 -15.72 5.59
CA ASP A 29 2.91 -15.82 4.25
C ASP A 29 3.75 -15.11 3.18
N GLY A 30 5.00 -14.78 3.50
CA GLY A 30 6.00 -14.24 2.59
C GLY A 30 7.44 -14.57 3.02
N PRO A 31 8.43 -14.22 2.18
CA PRO A 31 9.84 -14.52 2.45
C PRO A 31 10.30 -13.85 3.76
N SER A 32 11.08 -14.58 4.57
CA SER A 32 11.57 -14.09 5.87
C SER A 32 12.40 -12.81 5.75
N GLU A 33 13.20 -12.68 4.69
CA GLU A 33 14.04 -11.51 4.42
C GLU A 33 13.32 -10.42 3.58
N GLY A 34 12.04 -10.61 3.28
CA GLY A 34 11.26 -9.63 2.52
C GLY A 34 10.90 -8.41 3.36
N VAL A 35 11.04 -7.22 2.77
CA VAL A 35 10.62 -5.95 3.39
C VAL A 35 9.36 -5.43 2.70
N PRO A 36 8.16 -5.64 3.29
CA PRO A 36 6.91 -5.15 2.72
C PRO A 36 6.70 -3.65 3.04
N ARG A 37 5.59 -3.07 2.59
CA ARG A 37 5.25 -1.67 2.92
C ARG A 37 4.86 -1.51 4.39
N VAL A 38 4.76 -0.26 4.81
CA VAL A 38 4.65 0.15 6.21
C VAL A 38 3.55 -0.56 7.00
N LEU A 39 2.36 -0.79 6.42
CA LEU A 39 1.27 -1.47 7.12
C LEU A 39 1.66 -2.90 7.52
N ALA A 40 2.22 -3.67 6.58
CA ALA A 40 2.63 -5.04 6.81
C ALA A 40 3.85 -5.11 7.73
N CYS A 41 4.82 -4.19 7.58
CA CYS A 41 5.96 -4.05 8.50
C CYS A 41 5.50 -3.81 9.94
N PHE A 42 4.57 -2.87 10.17
CA PHE A 42 4.07 -2.58 11.51
C PHE A 42 3.17 -3.68 12.05
N SER A 43 2.33 -4.29 11.21
CA SER A 43 1.51 -5.46 11.59
C SER A 43 2.38 -6.59 12.09
N ASN A 44 3.48 -6.88 11.39
CA ASN A 44 4.45 -7.88 11.80
C ASN A 44 5.08 -7.58 13.17
N GLY A 45 5.51 -6.33 13.40
CA GLY A 45 6.08 -5.91 14.68
C GLY A 45 5.07 -6.05 15.83
N LEU A 46 3.83 -5.59 15.63
CA LEU A 46 2.76 -5.71 16.63
C LEU A 46 2.44 -7.18 16.95
N LEU A 47 2.33 -8.04 15.93
CA LEU A 47 2.04 -9.47 16.11
C LEU A 47 3.15 -10.19 16.91
N ARG A 48 4.39 -9.71 16.82
CA ARG A 48 5.55 -10.29 17.52
C ARG A 48 5.91 -9.59 18.82
N GLY A 49 5.21 -8.50 19.18
CA GLY A 49 5.55 -7.69 20.35
C GLY A 49 6.88 -6.95 20.21
N GLU A 50 7.32 -6.67 18.98
CA GLU A 50 8.57 -5.99 18.67
C GLU A 50 8.36 -4.46 18.50
N PRO A 51 9.37 -3.62 18.81
CA PRO A 51 9.30 -2.19 18.55
C PRO A 51 9.07 -1.87 17.06
N LEU A 52 8.25 -0.86 16.79
CA LEU A 52 8.01 -0.38 15.43
C LEU A 52 9.20 0.42 14.92
N LYS A 53 9.80 -0.01 13.81
CA LYS A 53 10.97 0.64 13.21
C LYS A 53 10.52 1.88 12.41
N LEU A 54 10.98 3.07 12.84
CA LEU A 54 10.75 4.32 12.14
C LEU A 54 11.97 4.69 11.28
N VAL A 55 11.81 4.72 9.97
CA VAL A 55 12.86 5.19 9.05
C VAL A 55 13.03 6.71 9.24
N ASP A 56 14.27 7.14 9.49
CA ASP A 56 14.64 8.55 9.72
C ASP A 56 13.73 9.28 10.73
N GLY A 57 13.36 8.57 11.81
CA GLY A 57 12.51 9.12 12.87
C GLY A 57 11.05 9.32 12.48
N GLY A 58 10.58 8.79 11.34
CA GLY A 58 9.15 8.76 10.98
C GLY A 58 8.55 10.13 10.67
N GLN A 59 9.36 11.11 10.29
CA GLN A 59 8.91 12.50 10.07
C GLN A 59 8.12 12.69 8.76
N SER A 60 8.22 11.72 7.84
CA SER A 60 7.47 11.72 6.58
C SER A 60 5.97 11.59 6.81
N GLN A 61 5.19 12.53 6.27
CA GLN A 61 3.72 12.48 6.31
C GLN A 61 3.16 11.73 5.09
N ARG A 62 2.05 11.03 5.28
CA ARG A 62 1.33 10.28 4.23
C ARG A 62 -0.17 10.38 4.47
N THR A 63 -0.94 10.32 3.40
CA THR A 63 -2.39 10.14 3.43
C THR A 63 -2.72 8.69 3.10
N PHE A 64 -3.62 8.07 3.85
CA PHE A 64 -4.03 6.69 3.66
C PHE A 64 -5.52 6.64 3.32
N LEU A 65 -5.87 5.81 2.33
CA LEU A 65 -7.26 5.57 1.92
C LEU A 65 -7.61 4.11 2.16
N TYR A 66 -8.79 3.84 2.70
CA TYR A 66 -9.25 2.47 2.89
C TYR A 66 -9.53 1.82 1.53
N ILE A 67 -9.15 0.55 1.38
CA ILE A 67 -9.21 -0.13 0.08
C ILE A 67 -10.63 -0.20 -0.50
N LYS A 68 -11.69 -0.25 0.32
CA LYS A 68 -13.06 -0.27 -0.22
C LYS A 68 -13.42 1.04 -0.92
N ASP A 69 -13.07 2.17 -0.31
CA ASP A 69 -13.30 3.51 -0.88
C ASP A 69 -12.50 3.69 -2.18
N ALA A 70 -11.26 3.18 -2.20
CA ALA A 70 -10.44 3.18 -3.40
C ALA A 70 -11.06 2.36 -4.55
N ILE A 71 -11.61 1.18 -4.24
CA ILE A 71 -12.24 0.31 -5.23
C ILE A 71 -13.55 0.92 -5.75
N GLU A 72 -14.30 1.63 -4.92
CA GLU A 72 -15.46 2.40 -5.38
C GLU A 72 -15.07 3.43 -6.44
N ALA A 73 -13.98 4.17 -6.22
CA ALA A 73 -13.47 5.13 -7.20
C ALA A 73 -13.04 4.46 -8.52
N VAL A 74 -12.41 3.28 -8.45
CA VAL A 74 -12.04 2.50 -9.65
C VAL A 74 -13.29 1.99 -10.39
N LEU A 75 -14.31 1.54 -9.66
CA LEU A 75 -15.56 1.05 -10.24
C LEU A 75 -16.28 2.13 -11.04
N LEU A 76 -16.19 3.39 -10.62
CA LEU A 76 -16.75 4.53 -11.35
C LEU A 76 -15.98 4.91 -12.62
N MET A 77 -14.74 4.43 -12.79
CA MET A 77 -13.92 4.64 -13.99
C MET A 77 -14.14 3.58 -15.07
N ILE A 78 -14.74 2.44 -14.68
CA ILE A 78 -15.08 1.30 -15.56
C ILE A 78 -16.44 1.58 -16.20
#